data_AF-A0A7S1XSF2-F1
#
_entry.id   AF-A0A7S1XSF2-F1
#
_cell.length_a   1.000
_cell.length_b   1.000
_cell.length_c   1.000
_cell.angle_alpha   90.00
_cell.angle_beta   90.00
_cell.angle_gamma   90.00
#
_symmetry.space_group_name_H-M   'P 1'
#
loop_
_entity.id
_entity.type
_entity.pdbx_description
1 polymer ?
#
loop_
_entity_poly.entity_id
_entity_poly.type
_entity_poly.pdbx_seq_one_letter_code
_entity_poly.pdbx_strand_id
1 'polypeptide(L)'
;MGTHCVDNSPTVEANRGFLQALGERPAEGAAARYEFMADFQVHVDRADGTTSKSPYMVLPGTVAKASIAPSCLTCFDYVNGAADLVVGYMGAPLNRGESMRNALLQVTVRNPKGAAMLGRAERAGTVVIEADSRVAPLPTSGDRGKTAKATTQADSIVLEMLGEAVRDKGMPRPLAKVLAFVLRRVAPKGLEFAKYSIEYHFLRNDLASRDAWGTKRALSQMPAYAKAIVAQHDEWMDELRERIAAKRD
;
A
#
# COMPACT_ATOMS: atom_id res chain seq x y z
N MET A 1 -19.12 -5.64 -6.21
CA MET A 1 -18.36 -5.00 -5.12
C MET A 1 -16.94 -5.49 -5.19
N GLY A 2 -15.97 -4.59 -5.20
CA GLY A 2 -14.54 -4.89 -5.14
C GLY A 2 -13.91 -4.28 -3.89
N THR A 3 -12.63 -4.57 -3.68
CA THR A 3 -11.79 -3.93 -2.66
C THR A 3 -10.51 -3.41 -3.26
N HIS A 4 -9.87 -2.46 -2.59
CA HIS A 4 -8.50 -2.08 -2.93
C HIS A 4 -7.55 -3.27 -2.72
N CYS A 5 -6.50 -3.40 -3.53
CA CYS A 5 -5.50 -4.45 -3.36
C CYS A 5 -4.12 -4.06 -3.93
N VAL A 6 -3.07 -4.31 -3.14
CA VAL A 6 -1.66 -4.35 -3.55
C VAL A 6 -0.97 -5.47 -2.76
N ASP A 7 0.22 -5.85 -3.22
CA ASP A 7 1.20 -6.59 -2.42
C ASP A 7 0.66 -7.88 -1.80
N ASN A 8 -0.22 -8.57 -2.52
CA ASN A 8 -0.79 -9.83 -2.05
C ASN A 8 0.28 -10.93 -2.00
N SER A 9 0.16 -11.80 -1.00
CA SER A 9 1.11 -12.89 -0.81
C SER A 9 0.98 -13.98 -1.87
N PRO A 10 2.09 -14.56 -2.36
CA PRO A 10 2.05 -15.61 -3.37
C PRO A 10 1.55 -16.93 -2.80
N THR A 11 1.83 -17.23 -1.53
CA THR A 11 1.41 -18.46 -0.86
C THR A 11 1.11 -18.22 0.62
N VAL A 12 0.49 -19.20 1.27
CA VAL A 12 0.26 -19.21 2.72
C VAL A 12 1.59 -19.21 3.49
N GLU A 13 2.60 -19.89 2.97
CA GLU A 13 3.93 -19.97 3.57
C GLU A 13 4.64 -18.62 3.53
N ALA A 14 4.56 -17.91 2.40
CA ALA A 14 5.10 -16.55 2.29
C ALA A 14 4.42 -15.59 3.28
N ASN A 15 3.10 -15.70 3.41
CA ASN A 15 2.32 -14.95 4.39
C ASN A 15 2.73 -15.25 5.84
N ARG A 16 2.91 -16.54 6.16
CA ARG A 16 3.39 -16.99 7.47
C ARG A 16 4.79 -16.48 7.75
N GLY A 17 5.69 -16.51 6.76
CA GLY A 17 7.04 -15.97 6.86
C GLY A 17 7.05 -14.47 7.13
N PHE A 18 6.17 -13.71 6.48
CA PHE A 18 5.98 -12.28 6.75
C PHE A 18 5.58 -12.00 8.20
N LEU A 19 4.57 -12.71 8.72
CA LEU A 19 4.15 -12.58 10.12
C LEU A 19 5.29 -12.92 11.09
N GLN A 20 6.03 -13.99 10.83
CA GLN A 20 7.19 -14.36 11.64
C GLN A 20 8.26 -13.27 11.66
N ALA A 21 8.51 -12.61 10.52
CA ALA A 21 9.46 -11.49 10.42
C ALA A 21 9.02 -10.26 11.24
N LEU A 22 7.71 -10.07 11.46
CA LEU A 22 7.17 -9.05 12.38
C LEU A 22 7.35 -9.41 13.86
N GLY A 23 7.83 -10.62 14.15
CA GLY A 23 7.86 -11.21 15.49
C GLY A 23 6.50 -11.76 15.91
N GLU A 24 5.57 -11.93 14.96
CA GLU A 24 4.25 -12.49 15.21
C GLU A 24 4.27 -14.00 15.03
N ARG A 25 3.82 -14.72 16.06
CA ARG A 25 3.71 -16.18 16.05
C ARG A 25 2.31 -16.57 16.50
N PRO A 26 1.28 -16.41 15.64
CA PRO A 26 -0.05 -16.87 15.97
C PRO A 26 0.01 -18.38 16.27
N ALA A 27 -0.76 -18.82 17.28
CA ALA A 27 -0.89 -20.24 17.59
C ALA A 27 -1.40 -21.00 16.35
N GLU A 28 -1.06 -22.27 16.24
CA GLU A 28 -1.51 -23.10 15.12
C GLU A 28 -3.04 -23.12 15.05
N GLY A 29 -3.61 -22.79 13.89
CA GLY A 29 -5.06 -22.65 13.69
C GLY A 29 -5.67 -21.33 14.18
N ALA A 30 -4.93 -20.46 14.87
CA ALA A 30 -5.43 -19.15 15.27
C ALA A 30 -5.37 -18.16 14.10
N ALA A 31 -6.54 -17.70 13.65
CA ALA A 31 -6.62 -16.67 12.62
C ALA A 31 -6.04 -15.34 13.16
N ALA A 32 -5.03 -14.83 12.46
CA ALA A 32 -4.55 -13.46 12.61
C ALA A 32 -4.83 -12.71 11.30
N ARG A 33 -5.28 -11.46 11.41
CA ARG A 33 -5.47 -10.55 10.27
C ARG A 33 -4.41 -9.47 10.40
N TYR A 34 -3.89 -8.96 9.30
CA TYR A 34 -2.98 -7.83 9.37
C TYR A 34 -3.27 -6.83 8.26
N GLU A 35 -2.84 -5.59 8.48
CA GLU A 35 -3.00 -4.51 7.52
C GLU A 35 -1.86 -3.51 7.63
N PHE A 36 -1.43 -2.96 6.48
CA PHE A 36 -0.46 -1.87 6.42
C PHE A 36 -1.18 -0.53 6.56
N MET A 37 -1.14 0.04 7.76
CA MET A 37 -2.01 1.17 8.13
C MET A 37 -1.35 2.54 7.95
N ALA A 38 -2.16 3.58 7.75
CA ALA A 38 -1.72 4.94 7.42
C ALA A 38 -0.88 5.67 8.50
N ASP A 39 -0.61 5.02 9.63
CA ASP A 39 0.34 5.46 10.66
C ASP A 39 1.74 4.81 10.51
N PHE A 40 2.03 4.20 9.36
CA PHE A 40 3.31 3.55 9.03
C PHE A 40 3.61 2.35 9.94
N GLN A 41 2.56 1.66 10.37
CA GLN A 41 2.62 0.46 11.18
C GLN A 41 1.80 -0.65 10.55
N VAL A 42 2.32 -1.88 10.62
CA VAL A 42 1.53 -3.08 10.38
C VAL A 42 0.72 -3.32 11.64
N HIS A 43 -0.60 -3.28 11.51
CA HIS A 43 -1.51 -3.72 12.57
C HIS A 43 -1.74 -5.21 12.41
N VAL A 44 -1.64 -5.98 13.49
CA VAL A 44 -1.92 -7.42 13.50
C VAL A 44 -2.98 -7.69 14.53
N ASP A 45 -4.14 -8.10 14.06
CA ASP A 45 -5.34 -8.35 14.83
C ASP A 45 -5.49 -9.85 15.13
N ARG A 46 -5.64 -10.18 16.42
CA ARG A 46 -5.71 -11.54 16.92
C ARG A 46 -7.13 -11.94 17.31
N ALA A 47 -7.38 -13.24 17.29
CA ALA A 47 -8.65 -13.84 17.70
C ALA A 47 -9.08 -13.49 19.13
N ASP A 48 -8.13 -13.21 20.03
CA ASP A 48 -8.37 -12.85 21.44
C ASP A 48 -8.87 -11.40 21.64
N GLY A 49 -8.99 -10.63 20.56
CA GLY A 49 -9.41 -9.25 20.67
C GLY A 49 -8.25 -8.24 20.69
N THR A 50 -7.00 -8.67 20.69
CA THR A 50 -5.85 -7.75 20.76
C THR A 50 -5.33 -7.36 19.39
N THR A 51 -4.86 -6.11 19.26
CA THR A 51 -4.16 -5.63 18.07
C THR A 51 -2.74 -5.21 18.44
N SER A 52 -1.71 -5.84 17.87
CA SER A 52 -0.33 -5.33 17.95
C SER A 52 -0.03 -4.37 16.80
N LYS A 53 0.93 -3.48 17.01
CA LYS A 53 1.37 -2.49 16.02
C LYS A 53 2.89 -2.51 15.89
N SER A 54 3.37 -2.81 14.70
CA SER A 54 4.81 -2.88 14.39
C SER A 54 5.14 -1.88 13.27
N PRO A 55 6.04 -0.89 13.50
CA PRO A 55 6.46 0.03 12.45
C PRO A 55 7.01 -0.69 11.22
N TYR A 56 6.75 -0.21 10.01
CA TYR A 56 7.24 -0.85 8.77
C TYR A 56 8.74 -1.10 8.79
N MET A 57 9.51 -0.15 9.33
CA MET A 57 10.97 -0.19 9.32
C MET A 57 11.58 -1.30 10.16
N VAL A 58 10.80 -2.01 10.99
CA VAL A 58 11.30 -3.18 11.73
C VAL A 58 11.39 -4.42 10.85
N LEU A 59 10.74 -4.42 9.68
CA LEU A 59 10.79 -5.52 8.72
C LEU A 59 12.19 -5.61 8.10
N PRO A 60 12.77 -6.81 7.98
CA PRO A 60 13.91 -7.05 7.11
C PRO A 60 13.57 -6.67 5.67
N GLY A 61 14.48 -6.00 4.95
CA GLY A 61 14.25 -5.67 3.54
C GLY A 61 14.11 -6.93 2.67
N THR A 62 14.77 -8.01 3.06
CA THR A 62 14.73 -9.31 2.38
C THR A 62 13.35 -9.97 2.42
N VAL A 63 12.47 -9.63 3.38
CA VAL A 63 11.15 -10.26 3.49
C VAL A 63 10.16 -9.70 2.46
N ALA A 64 10.33 -8.45 2.02
CA ALA A 64 9.34 -7.76 1.20
C ALA A 64 9.14 -8.45 -0.15
N LYS A 65 10.23 -8.69 -0.91
CA LYS A 65 10.16 -9.33 -2.23
C LYS A 65 9.57 -10.74 -2.17
N ALA A 66 9.97 -11.54 -1.18
CA ALA A 66 9.45 -12.90 -1.01
C ALA A 66 7.97 -12.92 -0.57
N SER A 67 7.48 -11.85 0.03
CA SER A 67 6.10 -11.74 0.54
C SER A 67 5.10 -11.25 -0.50
N ILE A 68 5.55 -10.81 -1.67
CA ILE A 68 4.72 -10.19 -2.71
C ILE A 68 4.72 -11.08 -3.96
N ALA A 69 3.53 -11.43 -4.45
CA ALA A 69 3.42 -12.20 -5.67
C ALA A 69 3.95 -11.40 -6.89
N PRO A 70 4.67 -12.03 -7.84
CA PRO A 70 5.16 -11.33 -9.03
C PRO A 70 4.06 -10.62 -9.84
N SER A 71 2.83 -11.16 -9.85
CA SER A 71 1.68 -10.52 -10.47
C SER A 71 1.30 -9.19 -9.80
N CYS A 72 1.54 -9.04 -8.49
CA CYS A 72 1.27 -7.79 -7.77
C CYS A 72 2.30 -6.70 -8.11
N LEU A 73 3.52 -7.08 -8.48
CA LEU A 73 4.56 -6.15 -8.96
C LEU A 73 4.32 -5.63 -10.37
N THR A 74 3.32 -6.18 -11.06
CA THR A 74 2.90 -5.77 -12.41
C THR A 74 1.44 -5.34 -12.45
N CYS A 75 0.80 -5.18 -11.28
CA CYS A 75 -0.58 -4.74 -11.15
C CYS A 75 -0.66 -3.20 -11.16
N PHE A 76 -1.60 -2.63 -11.92
CA PHE A 76 -1.88 -1.19 -11.94
C PHE A 76 -3.34 -0.89 -11.57
N ASP A 77 -4.05 -1.83 -10.95
CA ASP A 77 -5.47 -1.69 -10.59
C ASP A 77 -5.70 -1.69 -9.07
N TYR A 78 -4.92 -0.89 -8.35
CA TYR A 78 -5.03 -0.79 -6.88
C TYR A 78 -6.44 -0.35 -6.45
N VAL A 79 -7.07 0.53 -7.24
CA VAL A 79 -8.39 1.08 -6.91
C VAL A 79 -9.55 0.21 -7.37
N ASN A 80 -9.32 -0.94 -8.02
CA ASN A 80 -10.35 -1.81 -8.58
C ASN A 80 -11.32 -1.04 -9.50
N GLY A 81 -10.77 -0.57 -10.63
CA GLY A 81 -11.43 0.34 -11.56
C GLY A 81 -12.69 -0.21 -12.22
N ALA A 82 -12.81 -1.55 -12.31
CA ALA A 82 -13.94 -2.22 -12.95
C ALA A 82 -15.11 -2.52 -12.00
N ALA A 83 -14.96 -2.37 -10.68
CA ALA A 83 -16.01 -2.68 -9.72
C ALA A 83 -17.06 -1.56 -9.59
N ASP A 84 -18.35 -1.91 -9.45
CA ASP A 84 -19.42 -0.93 -9.26
C ASP A 84 -19.28 -0.10 -7.96
N LEU A 85 -18.79 -0.75 -6.90
CA LEU A 85 -18.56 -0.22 -5.55
C LEU A 85 -17.25 -0.80 -5.04
N VAL A 86 -16.36 0.04 -4.49
CA VAL A 86 -15.07 -0.37 -3.94
C VAL A 86 -14.98 0.01 -2.47
N VAL A 87 -14.55 -0.93 -1.62
CA VAL A 87 -14.35 -0.71 -0.18
C VAL A 87 -12.88 -0.93 0.17
N GLY A 88 -12.30 -0.04 0.96
CA GLY A 88 -10.95 -0.21 1.50
C GLY A 88 -10.69 0.82 2.59
N TYR A 89 -9.43 1.15 2.87
CA TYR A 89 -9.09 2.03 4.00
C TYR A 89 -8.14 3.18 3.63
N MET A 90 -7.47 3.12 2.47
CA MET A 90 -6.36 4.03 2.15
C MET A 90 -6.70 5.52 2.22
N GLY A 91 -7.92 5.91 1.81
CA GLY A 91 -8.35 7.31 1.83
C GLY A 91 -9.06 7.72 3.12
N ALA A 92 -9.31 6.78 4.02
CA ALA A 92 -9.93 7.06 5.30
C ALA A 92 -8.87 7.58 6.29
N PRO A 93 -9.16 8.67 7.03
CA PRO A 93 -8.28 9.12 8.11
C PRO A 93 -8.11 8.04 9.17
N LEU A 94 -6.90 7.92 9.73
CA LEU A 94 -6.62 7.09 10.89
C LEU A 94 -6.27 7.97 12.09
N ASN A 95 -7.21 8.11 13.02
CA ASN A 95 -7.07 8.97 14.19
C ASN A 95 -6.14 8.35 15.25
N ARG A 96 -5.82 9.13 16.27
CA ARG A 96 -4.99 8.66 17.38
C ARG A 96 -5.81 7.69 18.24
N GLY A 97 -5.25 6.52 18.51
CA GLY A 97 -5.92 5.47 19.30
C GLY A 97 -6.72 4.47 18.47
N GLU A 98 -7.04 4.79 17.21
CA GLU A 98 -7.68 3.84 16.30
C GLU A 98 -6.73 2.70 15.88
N SER A 99 -7.34 1.56 15.55
CA SER A 99 -6.70 0.38 15.00
C SER A 99 -7.44 -0.06 13.74
N MET A 100 -6.98 -1.13 13.10
CA MET A 100 -7.65 -1.67 11.92
C MET A 100 -9.09 -2.16 12.18
N ARG A 101 -9.51 -2.28 13.46
CA ARG A 101 -10.86 -2.73 13.83
C ARG A 101 -11.92 -1.64 13.85
N ASN A 102 -11.51 -0.41 14.18
CA ASN A 102 -12.44 0.69 14.44
C ASN A 102 -12.14 1.91 13.58
N ALA A 103 -11.08 1.87 12.76
CA ALA A 103 -10.83 2.88 11.75
C ALA A 103 -11.95 2.89 10.70
N LEU A 104 -12.23 4.07 10.16
CA LEU A 104 -13.16 4.22 9.06
C LEU A 104 -12.65 3.49 7.82
N LEU A 105 -13.61 3.04 7.01
CA LEU A 105 -13.35 2.55 5.67
C LEU A 105 -13.70 3.63 4.64
N GLN A 106 -12.92 3.68 3.57
CA GLN A 106 -13.23 4.42 2.36
C GLN A 106 -14.15 3.58 1.48
N VAL A 107 -15.23 4.21 1.01
CA VAL A 107 -16.12 3.63 0.00
C VAL A 107 -16.07 4.50 -1.26
N THR A 108 -15.80 3.89 -2.40
CA THR A 108 -15.84 4.55 -3.72
C THR A 108 -17.01 3.99 -4.53
N VAL A 109 -18.02 4.82 -4.78
CA VAL A 109 -19.17 4.50 -5.62
C VAL A 109 -18.84 4.88 -7.07
N ARG A 110 -18.79 3.92 -7.99
CA ARG A 110 -18.40 4.19 -9.39
C ARG A 110 -19.58 4.45 -10.32
N ASN A 111 -20.75 3.87 -10.02
CA ASN A 111 -21.91 3.93 -10.90
C ASN A 111 -23.23 3.70 -10.14
N PRO A 112 -24.40 3.82 -10.81
CA PRO A 112 -25.70 3.63 -10.16
C PRO A 112 -25.91 2.24 -9.52
N LYS A 113 -25.29 1.18 -10.05
CA LYS A 113 -25.36 -0.15 -9.41
C LYS A 113 -24.65 -0.13 -8.06
N GLY A 114 -23.45 0.45 -7.99
CA GLY A 114 -22.72 0.60 -6.74
C GLY A 114 -23.46 1.47 -5.73
N ALA A 115 -24.10 2.55 -6.18
CA ALA A 115 -24.95 3.39 -5.34
C ALA A 115 -26.14 2.60 -4.77
N ALA A 116 -26.78 1.77 -5.60
CA ALA A 116 -27.87 0.90 -5.16
C ALA A 116 -27.40 -0.15 -4.14
N MET A 117 -26.18 -0.70 -4.30
CA MET A 117 -25.58 -1.62 -3.33
C MET A 117 -25.37 -0.93 -1.98
N LEU A 118 -24.72 0.23 -1.98
CA LEU A 118 -24.45 0.99 -0.76
C LEU A 118 -25.74 1.41 -0.05
N GLY A 119 -26.71 1.95 -0.79
CA GLY A 119 -28.00 2.35 -0.22
C GLY A 119 -28.81 1.18 0.36
N ARG A 120 -28.62 -0.06 -0.12
CA ARG A 120 -29.22 -1.25 0.52
C ARG A 120 -28.56 -1.56 1.86
N ALA A 121 -27.23 -1.45 1.97
CA ALA A 121 -26.51 -1.65 3.21
C ALA A 121 -26.86 -0.59 4.26
N GLU A 122 -26.94 0.68 3.86
CA GLU A 122 -27.38 1.78 4.73
C GLU A 122 -28.81 1.55 5.25
N ARG A 123 -29.77 1.23 4.37
CA ARG A 123 -31.17 0.94 4.79
C ARG A 123 -31.28 -0.29 5.68
N ALA A 124 -30.38 -1.26 5.54
CA ALA A 124 -30.32 -2.43 6.41
C ALA A 124 -29.65 -2.15 7.76
N GLY A 125 -29.11 -0.94 7.97
CA GLY A 125 -28.41 -0.56 9.20
C GLY A 125 -27.06 -1.25 9.38
N THR A 126 -26.48 -1.83 8.32
CA THR A 126 -25.19 -2.52 8.39
C THR A 126 -23.99 -1.61 8.12
N VAL A 127 -24.25 -0.41 7.58
CA VAL A 127 -23.25 0.62 7.28
C VAL A 127 -23.80 1.97 7.69
N VAL A 128 -22.94 2.80 8.28
CA VAL A 128 -23.21 4.21 8.56
C VAL A 128 -22.22 5.04 7.73
N ILE A 129 -22.72 6.04 7.01
CA ILE A 129 -21.89 6.98 6.25
C ILE A 129 -21.53 8.15 7.15
N GLU A 130 -20.27 8.17 7.57
CA GLU A 130 -19.71 9.23 8.43
C GLU A 130 -19.41 10.52 7.65
N ALA A 131 -19.00 10.39 6.39
CA ALA A 131 -18.65 11.52 5.53
C ALA A 131 -18.93 11.21 4.06
N ASP A 132 -19.37 12.22 3.33
CA ASP A 132 -19.69 12.12 1.91
C ASP A 132 -19.11 13.30 1.12
N SER A 133 -18.27 12.98 0.14
CA SER A 133 -17.65 13.95 -0.78
C SER A 133 -18.65 14.80 -1.58
N ARG A 134 -19.91 14.34 -1.71
CA ARG A 134 -21.00 15.11 -2.35
C ARG A 134 -21.50 16.25 -1.47
N VAL A 135 -21.26 16.16 -0.16
CA VAL A 135 -21.72 17.14 0.84
C VAL A 135 -20.58 18.07 1.24
N ALA A 136 -19.40 17.51 1.51
CA ALA A 136 -18.21 18.29 1.89
C ALA A 136 -16.93 17.60 1.40
N PRO A 137 -15.85 18.35 1.14
CA PRO A 137 -14.56 17.77 0.78
C PRO A 137 -14.09 16.75 1.84
N LEU A 138 -13.65 15.57 1.38
CA LEU A 138 -13.02 14.59 2.27
C LEU A 138 -11.62 15.07 2.69
N PRO A 139 -11.12 14.68 3.88
CA PRO A 139 -9.80 15.08 4.35
C PRO A 139 -8.69 14.74 3.35
N THR A 140 -7.86 15.72 3.04
CA THR A 140 -6.72 15.58 2.12
C THR A 140 -5.65 16.61 2.49
N SER A 141 -4.43 16.17 2.79
CA SER A 141 -3.32 17.08 3.12
C SER A 141 -1.95 16.42 2.99
N GLY A 142 -0.90 17.23 2.82
CA GLY A 142 0.49 16.78 2.67
C GLY A 142 0.96 16.71 1.22
N ASP A 143 2.19 16.23 1.02
CA ASP A 143 2.83 16.11 -0.29
C ASP A 143 2.96 14.64 -0.67
N ARG A 144 2.06 14.17 -1.54
CA ARG A 144 2.09 12.78 -2.02
C ARG A 144 3.31 12.49 -2.88
N GLY A 145 3.73 13.42 -3.73
CA GLY A 145 4.74 13.17 -4.76
C GLY A 145 6.12 13.02 -4.15
N LYS A 146 6.49 13.92 -3.23
CA LYS A 146 7.73 13.82 -2.47
C LYS A 146 7.79 12.52 -1.65
N THR A 147 6.68 12.15 -1.02
CA THR A 147 6.59 10.92 -0.22
C THR A 147 6.70 9.69 -1.12
N ALA A 148 6.06 9.69 -2.30
CA ALA A 148 6.11 8.57 -3.24
C ALA A 148 7.53 8.33 -3.78
N LYS A 149 8.25 9.40 -4.18
CA LYS A 149 9.66 9.30 -4.58
C LYS A 149 10.53 8.74 -3.47
N ALA A 150 10.44 9.30 -2.25
CA ALA A 150 11.23 8.85 -1.12
C ALA A 150 10.97 7.38 -0.75
N THR A 151 9.70 6.95 -0.74
CA THR A 151 9.35 5.55 -0.49
C THR A 151 9.85 4.64 -1.61
N THR A 152 9.74 5.06 -2.88
CA THR A 152 10.25 4.27 -4.03
C THR A 152 11.77 4.09 -3.95
N GLN A 153 12.53 5.12 -3.60
CA GLN A 153 13.99 5.01 -3.44
C GLN A 153 14.40 4.12 -2.27
N ALA A 154 13.59 4.07 -1.22
CA ALA A 154 13.86 3.27 -0.04
C ALA A 154 13.28 1.85 -0.12
N ASP A 155 12.51 1.53 -1.16
CA ASP A 155 11.91 0.21 -1.35
C ASP A 155 12.98 -0.84 -1.67
N SER A 156 12.90 -1.99 -1.00
CA SER A 156 13.92 -3.04 -1.12
C SER A 156 13.99 -3.66 -2.52
N ILE A 157 12.88 -3.73 -3.25
CA ILE A 157 12.89 -4.27 -4.62
C ILE A 157 13.61 -3.30 -5.55
N VAL A 158 13.38 -1.99 -5.37
CA VAL A 158 14.08 -0.95 -6.13
C VAL A 158 15.56 -0.88 -5.76
N LEU A 159 15.90 -0.95 -4.47
CA LEU A 159 17.29 -1.01 -4.01
C LEU A 159 18.04 -2.21 -4.62
N GLU A 160 17.41 -3.38 -4.67
CA GLU A 160 18.00 -4.56 -5.31
C GLU A 160 18.26 -4.33 -6.81
N MET A 161 17.33 -3.70 -7.54
CA MET A 161 17.51 -3.34 -8.95
C MET A 161 18.67 -2.34 -9.16
N LEU A 162 18.92 -1.48 -8.18
CA LEU A 162 20.05 -0.55 -8.18
C LEU A 162 21.38 -1.20 -7.76
N GLY A 163 21.38 -2.49 -7.44
CA GLY A 163 22.54 -3.18 -6.87
C GLY A 163 22.95 -2.63 -5.49
N GLU A 164 22.03 -1.96 -4.79
CA GLU A 164 22.27 -1.44 -3.45
C GLU A 164 22.01 -2.53 -2.40
N ALA A 165 22.70 -2.44 -1.27
CA ALA A 165 22.58 -3.44 -0.22
C ALA A 165 21.19 -3.40 0.44
N VAL A 166 20.41 -4.46 0.24
CA VAL A 166 19.15 -4.67 0.96
C VAL A 166 19.47 -5.13 2.38
N ARG A 167 18.91 -4.45 3.39
CA ARG A 167 19.19 -4.76 4.79
C ARG A 167 18.57 -6.09 5.21
N ASP A 168 19.40 -7.04 5.61
CA ASP A 168 18.97 -8.33 6.20
C ASP A 168 18.27 -8.18 7.55
N LYS A 169 18.47 -7.05 8.23
CA LYS A 169 17.83 -6.74 9.51
C LYS A 169 17.12 -5.40 9.43
N GLY A 170 15.88 -5.41 9.89
CA GLY A 170 15.11 -4.19 10.11
C GLY A 170 15.73 -3.29 11.17
N MET A 171 15.18 -2.08 11.26
CA MET A 171 15.55 -1.08 12.25
C MET A 171 15.22 -1.55 13.68
N PRO A 172 16.07 -1.24 14.68
CA PRO A 172 15.75 -1.47 16.08
C PRO A 172 14.39 -0.84 16.46
N ARG A 173 13.55 -1.59 17.19
CA ARG A 173 12.16 -1.18 17.50
C ARG A 173 12.03 0.22 18.11
N PRO A 174 12.89 0.68 19.05
CA PRO A 174 12.79 2.04 19.59
C PRO A 174 12.96 3.12 18.51
N LEU A 175 13.98 2.98 17.67
CA LEU A 175 14.24 3.91 16.56
C LEU A 175 13.12 3.87 15.53
N ALA A 176 12.63 2.68 15.19
CA ALA A 176 11.52 2.49 14.25
C ALA A 176 10.22 3.13 14.75
N LYS A 177 9.95 3.08 16.07
CA LYS A 177 8.80 3.75 16.68
C LYS A 177 8.92 5.27 16.60
N VAL A 178 10.10 5.82 16.85
CA VAL A 178 10.36 7.27 16.69
C VAL A 178 10.13 7.69 15.24
N LEU A 179 10.69 6.95 14.28
CA LEU A 179 10.51 7.26 12.87
C LEU A 179 9.06 7.17 12.43
N ALA A 180 8.32 6.11 12.81
CA ALA A 180 6.89 6.01 12.50
C ALA A 180 6.08 7.15 13.13
N PHE A 181 6.43 7.59 14.34
CA PHE A 181 5.79 8.73 15.00
C PHE A 181 6.05 10.06 14.28
N VAL A 182 7.24 10.25 13.72
CA VAL A 182 7.57 11.41 12.87
C VAL A 182 6.81 11.33 11.55
N LEU A 183 6.91 10.19 10.84
CA LEU A 183 6.23 9.97 9.56
C LEU A 183 4.72 10.13 9.69
N ARG A 184 4.11 9.62 10.76
CA ARG A 184 2.69 9.83 11.05
C ARG A 184 2.31 11.32 11.07
N ARG A 185 3.20 12.25 11.42
CA ARG A 185 2.90 13.69 11.41
C ARG A 185 3.12 14.35 10.05
N VAL A 186 4.20 14.00 9.37
CA VAL A 186 4.65 14.71 8.16
C VAL A 186 4.12 14.09 6.88
N ALA A 187 3.77 12.81 6.90
CA ALA A 187 3.25 12.11 5.74
C ALA A 187 1.85 12.60 5.36
N PRO A 188 1.47 12.42 4.08
CA PRO A 188 0.15 12.77 3.59
C PRO A 188 -0.98 12.06 4.36
N LYS A 189 -2.18 12.65 4.33
CA LYS A 189 -3.36 12.21 5.09
C LYS A 189 -4.61 12.13 4.21
N GLY A 190 -5.51 11.23 4.60
CA GLY A 190 -6.78 10.99 3.93
C GLY A 190 -6.58 10.65 2.46
N LEU A 191 -7.29 11.34 1.55
CA LEU A 191 -7.16 11.09 0.11
C LEU A 191 -5.73 11.31 -0.41
N GLU A 192 -4.95 12.20 0.21
CA GLU A 192 -3.57 12.43 -0.20
C GLU A 192 -2.67 11.23 0.14
N PHE A 193 -2.95 10.53 1.25
CA PHE A 193 -2.27 9.27 1.59
C PHE A 193 -2.62 8.17 0.58
N ALA A 194 -3.89 8.06 0.20
CA ALA A 194 -4.32 7.12 -0.83
C ALA A 194 -3.59 7.34 -2.16
N LYS A 195 -3.52 8.60 -2.61
CA LYS A 195 -2.78 8.96 -3.83
C LYS A 195 -1.29 8.67 -3.72
N TYR A 196 -0.67 8.98 -2.56
CA TYR A 196 0.72 8.59 -2.28
C TYR A 196 0.93 7.09 -2.44
N SER A 197 0.07 6.27 -1.83
CA SER A 197 0.18 4.82 -1.90
C SER A 197 0.04 4.35 -3.35
N ILE A 198 -0.94 4.85 -4.10
CA ILE A 198 -1.11 4.54 -5.53
C ILE A 198 0.14 4.91 -6.34
N GLU A 199 0.64 6.13 -6.17
CA GLU A 199 1.83 6.61 -6.90
C GLU A 199 3.05 5.76 -6.62
N TYR A 200 3.40 5.56 -5.35
CA TYR A 200 4.54 4.73 -4.96
C TYR A 200 4.47 3.34 -5.60
N HIS A 201 3.32 2.65 -5.50
CA HIS A 201 3.18 1.31 -6.06
C HIS A 201 3.27 1.32 -7.59
N PHE A 202 2.74 2.34 -8.27
CA PHE A 202 2.82 2.42 -9.73
C PHE A 202 4.23 2.73 -10.22
N LEU A 203 4.97 3.60 -9.51
CA LEU A 203 6.39 3.88 -9.80
C LEU A 203 7.23 2.62 -9.63
N ARG A 204 7.09 1.91 -8.50
CA ARG A 204 7.77 0.62 -8.25
C ARG A 204 7.39 -0.42 -9.31
N ASN A 205 6.10 -0.54 -9.62
CA ASN A 205 5.62 -1.55 -10.57
C ASN A 205 6.02 -1.24 -12.01
N ASP A 206 6.19 0.03 -12.40
CA ASP A 206 6.79 0.40 -13.69
C ASP A 206 8.23 -0.13 -13.79
N LEU A 207 9.05 0.10 -12.77
CA LEU A 207 10.43 -0.40 -12.71
C LEU A 207 10.46 -1.93 -12.77
N ALA A 208 9.66 -2.59 -11.91
CA ALA A 208 9.60 -4.06 -11.86
C ALA A 208 9.09 -4.69 -13.16
N SER A 209 8.08 -4.09 -13.79
CA SER A 209 7.55 -4.59 -15.07
C SER A 209 8.57 -4.46 -16.19
N ARG A 210 9.31 -3.34 -16.24
CA ARG A 210 10.39 -3.13 -17.23
C ARG A 210 11.54 -4.09 -17.00
N ASP A 211 11.90 -4.28 -15.74
CA ASP A 211 12.97 -5.21 -15.36
C ASP A 211 12.64 -6.65 -15.76
N ALA A 212 11.41 -7.09 -15.50
CA ALA A 212 10.99 -8.46 -15.78
C ALA A 212 10.63 -8.73 -17.26
N TRP A 213 9.99 -7.77 -17.94
CA TRP A 213 9.36 -8.01 -19.26
C TRP A 213 9.95 -7.17 -20.40
N GLY A 214 10.86 -6.25 -20.09
CA GLY A 214 11.36 -5.25 -21.03
C GLY A 214 10.38 -4.11 -21.29
N THR A 215 10.93 -2.95 -21.64
CA THR A 215 10.17 -1.68 -21.78
C THR A 215 8.97 -1.79 -22.71
N LYS A 216 9.13 -2.40 -23.89
CA LYS A 216 8.04 -2.49 -24.89
C LYS A 216 6.82 -3.22 -24.33
N ARG A 217 7.02 -4.36 -23.66
CA ARG A 217 5.91 -5.17 -23.12
C ARG A 217 5.30 -4.53 -21.88
N ALA A 218 6.13 -4.00 -20.97
CA ALA A 218 5.68 -3.28 -19.78
C ALA A 218 4.77 -2.09 -20.16
N LEU A 219 5.19 -1.26 -21.12
CA LEU A 219 4.40 -0.14 -21.61
C LEU A 219 3.12 -0.60 -22.35
N SER A 220 3.12 -1.73 -23.03
CA SER A 220 1.91 -2.23 -23.69
C SER A 220 0.83 -2.68 -22.70
N GLN A 221 1.21 -3.20 -21.54
CA GLN A 221 0.28 -3.71 -20.53
C GLN A 221 -0.18 -2.62 -19.55
N MET A 222 0.64 -1.60 -19.31
CA MET A 222 0.30 -0.51 -18.40
C MET A 222 -0.90 0.34 -18.92
N PRO A 223 -1.98 0.48 -18.13
CA PRO A 223 -3.12 1.33 -18.49
C PRO A 223 -2.73 2.81 -18.66
N ALA A 224 -3.49 3.55 -19.49
CA ALA A 224 -3.21 4.95 -19.79
C ALA A 224 -3.17 5.87 -18.54
N TYR A 225 -4.07 5.65 -17.57
CA TYR A 225 -4.08 6.42 -16.33
C TYR A 225 -2.84 6.16 -15.46
N ALA A 226 -2.32 4.92 -15.46
CA ALA A 226 -1.12 4.57 -14.71
C ALA A 226 0.11 5.20 -15.35
N LYS A 227 0.20 5.19 -16.69
CA LYS A 227 1.23 5.94 -17.43
C LYS A 227 1.19 7.43 -17.10
N ALA A 228 0.00 8.04 -17.10
CA ALA A 228 -0.15 9.46 -16.76
C ALA A 228 0.26 9.79 -15.32
N ILE A 229 0.14 8.84 -14.39
CA ILE A 229 0.63 8.99 -13.01
C ILE A 229 2.15 8.88 -12.96
N VAL A 230 2.73 7.87 -13.62
CA VAL A 230 4.19 7.71 -13.71
C VAL A 230 4.83 8.93 -14.39
N ALA A 231 4.18 9.47 -15.43
CA ALA A 231 4.65 10.62 -16.19
C ALA A 231 4.76 11.92 -15.39
N GLN A 232 4.04 12.04 -14.27
CA GLN A 232 4.20 13.17 -13.35
C GLN A 232 5.59 13.19 -12.67
N HIS A 233 6.35 12.09 -12.81
CA HIS A 233 7.66 11.89 -12.22
C HIS A 233 8.73 11.52 -13.26
N ASP A 234 8.48 11.74 -14.56
CA ASP A 234 9.30 11.17 -15.65
C ASP A 234 10.79 11.51 -15.56
N GLU A 235 11.16 12.78 -15.35
CA GLU A 235 12.58 13.19 -15.22
C GLU A 235 13.31 12.36 -14.16
N TRP A 236 12.71 12.25 -12.98
CA TRP A 236 13.27 11.47 -11.87
C TRP A 236 13.22 9.96 -12.13
N MET A 237 12.19 9.47 -12.81
CA MET A 237 12.07 8.05 -13.18
C MET A 237 13.08 7.65 -14.25
N ASP A 238 13.38 8.52 -15.21
CA ASP A 238 14.36 8.28 -16.25
C ASP A 238 15.77 8.17 -15.66
N GLU A 239 16.15 9.10 -14.76
CA GLU A 239 17.40 8.98 -13.99
C GLU A 239 17.50 7.64 -13.24
N LEU A 240 16.39 7.21 -12.62
CA LEU A 240 16.36 5.95 -11.88
C LEU A 240 16.48 4.73 -12.81
N ARG A 241 15.80 4.75 -13.96
CA ARG A 241 15.87 3.70 -14.99
C ARG A 241 17.28 3.60 -15.59
N GLU A 242 17.94 4.72 -15.85
CA GLU A 242 19.33 4.77 -16.34
C GLU A 242 20.30 4.17 -15.31
N ARG A 243 20.16 4.54 -14.03
CA ARG A 243 20.96 3.95 -12.95
C ARG A 243 20.77 2.44 -12.83
N ILE A 244 19.54 1.94 -12.98
CA ILE A 244 19.25 0.51 -12.97
C ILE A 244 19.87 -0.18 -14.20
N ALA A 245 19.75 0.42 -15.39
CA ALA A 245 20.34 -0.12 -16.60
C ALA A 245 21.88 -0.23 -16.50
N ALA A 246 22.53 0.81 -15.98
CA ALA A 246 23.99 0.86 -15.80
C ALA A 246 24.54 -0.17 -14.79
N LYS A 247 23.69 -0.85 -14.01
CA LYS A 247 24.10 -1.93 -13.11
C LYS A 247 24.04 -3.31 -13.75
N ARG A 248 23.48 -3.42 -14.95
CA ARG A 248 23.32 -4.68 -15.69
C ARG A 248 24.43 -4.90 -16.71
N ASP A 249 25.15 -3.83 -17.07
CA ASP A 249 26.37 -3.84 -17.89
C ASP A 249 27.61 -4.09 -17.02
#